data_AF-A0A957WXK3-F1
#
_entry.id   AF-A0A957WXK3-F1
#
_cell.length_a   1.000
_cell.length_b   1.000
_cell.length_c   1.000
_cell.angle_alpha   90.00
_cell.angle_beta   90.00
_cell.angle_gamma   90.00
#
_symmetry.space_group_name_H-M   'P 1'
#
loop_
_entity.id
_entity.type
_entity.pdbx_description
1 polymer ?
#
loop_
_entity_poly.entity_id
_entity_poly.type
_entity_poly.pdbx_seq_one_letter_code
_entity_poly.pdbx_strand_id
1 'polypeptide(L)'
;MTTQLRPTKALLSIGVTAILLTALGILIFAPQRLRAQESIECAADITVQPGDTLSAIAGRTLGNLAAYQLIVTATNAKAATDISYATIANANQLVVGWKLCIPAAAGIVVNVTPTVPPIPTATPTPFTPPTPPPFAFTEDELNPLMIEVMRQQSYPGSEIVIEETLAPGSNYYRYLASYQSEGNKIYVLLTVPFGEKPATGWPVIVFNHGYIPPEVYRTTERYIAYTDAFSRNGYILIRPDYRGHGSSEGEANGGYGSPDYTVDVLNAVASIKRYADADPNRIGMWGHSMGGHITLRAMVVSDDIKAGVIWGGVIVSYPDLMTKWRRPGIEPPPATIPNRARRWREELTEQYGSP
;
A
#
# COMPACT_ATOMS: atom_id res chain seq x y z
N MET A 1 45.30 17.75 44.70
CA MET A 1 46.43 17.11 45.42
C MET A 1 45.86 15.89 46.14
N THR A 2 45.87 14.71 45.51
CA THR A 2 46.79 13.57 45.83
C THR A 2 46.82 13.29 47.33
N THR A 3 46.38 12.13 47.83
CA THR A 3 47.25 10.95 47.84
C THR A 3 46.46 9.64 48.03
N GLN A 4 46.86 8.62 47.28
CA GLN A 4 46.57 7.20 47.46
C GLN A 4 47.34 6.62 48.65
N LEU A 5 46.80 5.59 49.31
CA LEU A 5 47.54 4.57 50.07
C LEU A 5 46.76 3.24 50.05
N ARG A 6 47.30 2.26 49.31
CA ARG A 6 47.22 0.80 49.55
C ARG A 6 48.37 0.43 50.51
N PRO A 7 48.45 -0.75 51.20
CA PRO A 7 48.31 -2.09 50.59
C PRO A 7 48.01 -3.35 51.47
N THR A 8 48.01 -4.52 50.81
CA THR A 8 48.45 -5.89 51.25
C THR A 8 47.67 -6.67 52.32
N LYS A 9 47.59 -8.02 52.37
CA LYS A 9 47.82 -9.21 51.50
C LYS A 9 47.43 -10.45 52.36
N ALA A 10 46.88 -11.51 51.72
CA ALA A 10 46.97 -12.95 52.05
C ALA A 10 46.43 -13.44 53.43
N LEU A 11 45.76 -14.60 53.59
CA LEU A 11 46.24 -15.96 53.28
C LEU A 11 45.09 -17.01 53.30
N LEU A 12 45.31 -18.09 52.55
CA LEU A 12 44.57 -19.36 52.48
C LEU A 12 44.48 -20.11 53.83
N SER A 13 43.41 -20.89 54.03
CA SER A 13 43.55 -22.29 54.49
C SER A 13 42.39 -23.17 54.01
N ILE A 14 42.77 -24.40 53.66
CA ILE A 14 42.02 -25.48 53.02
C ILE A 14 41.52 -26.44 54.11
N GLY A 15 40.32 -26.98 53.95
CA GLY A 15 39.80 -28.07 54.77
C GLY A 15 38.71 -28.85 54.04
N VAL A 16 39.13 -29.92 53.37
CA VAL A 16 38.33 -30.87 52.59
C VAL A 16 37.65 -31.88 53.51
N THR A 17 36.36 -32.17 53.31
CA THR A 17 35.85 -33.56 53.39
C THR A 17 34.55 -33.72 52.61
N ALA A 18 34.55 -34.72 51.74
CA ALA A 18 33.52 -35.03 50.74
C ALA A 18 32.44 -35.96 51.30
N ILE A 19 31.18 -35.77 50.91
CA ILE A 19 30.24 -36.87 50.66
C ILE A 19 29.51 -36.59 49.34
N LEU A 20 29.61 -37.59 48.49
CA LEU A 20 29.11 -37.74 47.13
C LEU A 20 27.58 -37.96 47.13
N LEU A 21 26.84 -37.19 46.35
CA LEU A 21 25.61 -37.68 45.70
C LEU A 21 25.36 -36.86 44.43
N THR A 22 25.68 -37.53 43.33
CA THR A 22 25.61 -37.11 41.94
C THR A 22 24.17 -36.92 41.48
N ALA A 23 23.83 -35.72 41.01
CA ALA A 23 22.74 -35.50 40.06
C ALA A 23 23.28 -34.68 38.88
N LEU A 24 23.81 -35.40 37.91
CA LEU A 24 24.34 -34.90 36.66
C LEU A 24 23.18 -34.46 35.75
N GLY A 25 22.80 -33.18 35.81
CA GLY A 25 21.95 -32.56 34.80
C GLY A 25 22.76 -32.29 33.54
N ILE A 26 23.00 -33.33 32.73
CA ILE A 26 23.45 -33.16 31.35
C ILE A 26 22.31 -32.42 30.63
N LEU A 27 22.52 -31.13 30.31
CA LEU A 27 21.81 -30.50 29.21
C LEU A 27 22.22 -31.26 27.95
N ILE A 28 21.41 -32.24 27.58
CA ILE A 28 21.47 -32.89 26.27
C ILE A 28 21.13 -31.77 25.29
N PHE A 29 22.16 -31.15 24.70
CA PHE A 29 22.03 -30.60 23.37
C PHE A 29 21.70 -31.80 22.48
N ALA A 30 20.41 -32.11 22.35
CA ALA A 30 19.97 -32.91 21.24
C ALA A 30 20.51 -32.16 20.00
N PRO A 31 21.25 -32.83 19.09
CA PRO A 31 21.48 -32.21 17.81
C PRO A 31 20.09 -31.89 17.29
N GLN A 32 19.78 -30.61 17.13
CA GLN A 32 18.64 -30.24 16.33
C GLN A 32 18.89 -30.97 15.03
N ARG A 33 18.06 -31.98 14.73
CA ARG A 33 18.11 -32.62 13.44
C ARG A 33 18.03 -31.46 12.47
N LEU A 34 19.10 -31.24 11.71
CA LEU A 34 19.03 -30.49 10.47
C LEU A 34 17.79 -31.08 9.81
N ARG A 35 16.68 -30.34 9.80
CA ARG A 35 15.58 -30.71 8.95
C ARG A 35 16.19 -30.56 7.58
N ALA A 36 16.53 -31.69 6.97
CA ALA A 36 16.74 -31.77 5.54
C ALA A 36 15.54 -31.03 4.95
N GLN A 37 15.83 -29.88 4.34
CA GLN A 37 14.84 -29.11 3.63
C GLN A 37 14.20 -30.09 2.65
N GLU A 38 12.90 -30.35 2.80
CA GLU A 38 12.17 -31.21 1.86
C GLU A 38 12.56 -30.78 0.45
N SER A 39 13.15 -31.70 -0.30
CA SER A 39 13.54 -31.44 -1.68
C SER A 39 12.28 -31.02 -2.42
N ILE A 40 12.20 -29.77 -2.85
CA ILE A 40 11.09 -29.30 -3.67
C ILE A 40 11.16 -30.08 -4.98
N GLU A 41 10.31 -31.09 -5.12
CA GLU A 41 10.13 -31.81 -6.38
C GLU A 41 9.17 -31.00 -7.27
N CYS A 42 9.54 -30.85 -8.54
CA CYS A 42 8.67 -30.23 -9.53
C CYS A 42 7.58 -31.24 -9.88
N ALA A 43 6.33 -30.89 -9.59
CA ALA A 43 5.19 -31.66 -10.09
C ALA A 43 5.05 -31.53 -11.61
N ALA A 44 5.49 -30.40 -12.18
CA ALA A 44 5.53 -30.17 -13.61
C ALA A 44 6.62 -29.16 -13.98
N ASP A 45 7.07 -29.25 -15.23
CA ASP A 45 7.96 -28.27 -15.86
C ASP A 45 7.17 -27.43 -16.87
N ILE A 46 7.43 -26.12 -16.89
CA ILE A 46 6.82 -25.21 -17.87
C ILE A 46 7.89 -24.39 -18.58
N THR A 47 7.75 -24.27 -19.90
CA THR A 47 8.54 -23.34 -20.71
C THR A 47 7.77 -22.05 -20.93
N VAL A 48 8.34 -20.91 -20.53
CA VAL A 48 7.74 -19.57 -20.69
C VAL A 48 7.46 -19.28 -22.17
N GLN A 49 6.22 -18.88 -22.47
CA GLN A 49 5.79 -18.46 -23.81
C GLN A 49 5.69 -16.93 -23.94
N PRO A 50 5.66 -16.37 -25.16
CA PRO A 50 5.41 -14.95 -25.35
C PRO A 50 4.12 -14.48 -24.68
N GLY A 51 4.19 -13.42 -23.87
CA GLY A 51 3.05 -12.87 -23.14
C GLY A 51 2.76 -13.54 -21.78
N ASP A 52 3.51 -14.57 -21.39
CA ASP A 52 3.36 -15.18 -20.06
C ASP A 52 3.77 -14.21 -18.93
N THR A 53 3.01 -14.26 -17.84
CA THR A 53 3.39 -13.68 -16.54
C THR A 53 3.40 -14.78 -15.49
N LEU A 54 4.25 -14.67 -14.46
CA LEU A 54 4.28 -15.67 -13.38
C LEU A 54 2.92 -15.84 -12.68
N SER A 55 2.16 -14.76 -12.52
CA SER A 55 0.80 -14.81 -11.96
C SER A 55 -0.19 -15.54 -12.85
N ALA A 56 -0.10 -15.38 -14.18
CA ALA A 56 -0.93 -16.14 -15.11
C ALA A 56 -0.55 -17.64 -15.11
N ILE A 57 0.75 -17.95 -15.03
CA ILE A 57 1.24 -19.32 -14.88
C ILE A 57 0.74 -19.93 -13.56
N ALA A 58 0.81 -19.19 -12.45
CA ALA A 58 0.30 -19.62 -11.16
C ALA A 58 -1.21 -19.82 -11.16
N GLY A 59 -1.96 -18.93 -11.82
CA GLY A 59 -3.40 -19.08 -12.01
C GLY A 59 -3.76 -20.37 -12.73
N ARG A 60 -3.08 -20.70 -13.85
CA ARG A 60 -3.38 -21.90 -14.65
C ARG A 60 -2.84 -23.21 -14.07
N THR A 61 -1.77 -23.17 -13.26
CA THR A 61 -1.13 -24.38 -12.71
C THR A 61 -1.46 -24.67 -11.26
N LEU A 62 -1.58 -23.63 -10.44
CA LEU A 62 -1.83 -23.72 -9.01
C LEU A 62 -3.26 -23.30 -8.63
N GLY A 63 -4.06 -22.86 -9.60
CA GLY A 63 -5.43 -22.38 -9.38
C GLY A 63 -5.49 -21.04 -8.62
N ASN A 64 -4.35 -20.36 -8.41
CA ASN A 64 -4.27 -19.13 -7.64
C ASN A 64 -3.21 -18.19 -8.23
N LEU A 65 -3.65 -17.04 -8.75
CA LEU A 65 -2.77 -16.05 -9.36
C LEU A 65 -1.75 -15.47 -8.36
N ALA A 66 -2.10 -15.40 -7.07
CA ALA A 66 -1.21 -14.90 -6.02
C ALA A 66 -0.14 -15.92 -5.60
N ALA A 67 -0.26 -17.19 -6.02
CA ALA A 67 0.68 -18.25 -5.67
C ALA A 67 1.98 -18.24 -6.49
N TYR A 68 2.20 -17.22 -7.32
CA TYR A 68 3.36 -17.13 -8.21
C TYR A 68 4.71 -17.16 -7.47
N GLN A 69 4.75 -16.72 -6.21
CA GLN A 69 5.96 -16.78 -5.37
C GLN A 69 6.40 -18.22 -5.08
N LEU A 70 5.48 -19.19 -5.11
CA LEU A 70 5.81 -20.61 -4.97
C LEU A 70 6.59 -21.11 -6.19
N ILE A 71 6.23 -20.65 -7.38
CA ILE A 71 6.96 -20.96 -8.64
C ILE A 71 8.35 -20.34 -8.61
N VAL A 72 8.47 -19.09 -8.12
CA VAL A 72 9.79 -18.42 -7.98
C VAL A 72 10.69 -19.20 -7.04
N THR A 73 10.18 -19.55 -5.87
CA THR A 73 10.93 -20.27 -4.84
C THR A 73 11.35 -21.65 -5.34
N ALA A 74 10.42 -22.40 -5.94
CA ALA A 74 10.69 -23.73 -6.48
C ALA A 74 11.69 -23.70 -7.66
N THR A 75 11.53 -22.75 -8.58
CA THR A 75 12.42 -22.63 -9.74
C THR A 75 13.83 -22.23 -9.32
N ASN A 76 13.99 -21.27 -8.42
CA ASN A 76 15.31 -20.88 -7.91
C ASN A 76 15.97 -21.99 -7.09
N ALA A 77 15.19 -22.74 -6.29
CA ALA A 77 15.70 -23.90 -5.57
C ALA A 77 16.20 -25.00 -6.52
N LYS A 78 15.49 -25.24 -7.64
CA LYS A 78 15.96 -26.18 -8.67
C LYS A 78 17.16 -25.66 -9.44
N ALA A 79 17.18 -24.38 -9.82
CA ALA A 79 18.29 -23.76 -10.53
C ALA A 79 19.62 -23.85 -9.76
N ALA A 80 19.57 -23.93 -8.43
CA ALA A 80 20.74 -24.17 -7.59
C ALA A 80 21.37 -25.57 -7.75
N THR A 81 20.62 -26.53 -8.29
CA THR A 81 21.04 -27.94 -8.47
C THR A 81 21.02 -28.42 -9.92
N ASP A 82 20.25 -27.76 -10.80
CA ASP A 82 20.09 -28.07 -12.21
C ASP A 82 20.05 -26.76 -13.02
N ILE A 83 21.11 -26.52 -13.78
CA ILE A 83 21.30 -25.30 -14.57
C ILE A 83 20.31 -25.14 -15.74
N SER A 84 19.51 -26.16 -16.06
CA SER A 84 18.48 -26.07 -17.10
C SER A 84 17.27 -25.24 -16.66
N TYR A 85 17.10 -24.99 -15.35
CA TYR A 85 16.05 -24.13 -14.80
C TYR A 85 16.51 -22.67 -14.69
N ALA A 86 15.57 -21.75 -14.86
CA ALA A 86 15.86 -20.31 -14.82
C ALA A 86 16.17 -19.83 -13.39
N THR A 87 17.11 -18.89 -13.25
CA THR A 87 17.27 -18.12 -12.02
C THR A 87 16.46 -16.83 -12.12
N ILE A 88 15.35 -16.77 -11.39
CA ILE A 88 14.42 -15.65 -11.38
C ILE A 88 14.86 -14.66 -10.30
N ALA A 89 15.60 -13.63 -10.72
CA ALA A 89 15.95 -12.50 -9.86
C ALA A 89 14.83 -11.46 -9.77
N ASN A 90 14.02 -11.34 -10.84
CA ASN A 90 12.89 -10.42 -10.92
C ASN A 90 11.66 -11.13 -11.50
N ALA A 91 10.61 -11.27 -10.70
CA ALA A 91 9.39 -11.96 -11.08
C ALA A 91 8.62 -11.28 -12.25
N ASN A 92 8.94 -10.02 -12.56
CA ASN A 92 8.34 -9.27 -13.67
C ASN A 92 9.13 -9.38 -14.98
N GLN A 93 10.26 -10.08 -15.00
CA GLN A 93 11.11 -10.24 -16.18
C GLN A 93 11.29 -11.71 -16.50
N LEU A 94 10.24 -12.31 -17.07
CA LEU A 94 10.34 -13.64 -17.65
C LEU A 94 10.87 -13.56 -19.07
N VAL A 95 11.79 -14.45 -19.41
CA VAL A 95 12.30 -14.59 -20.78
C VAL A 95 11.66 -15.82 -21.41
N VAL A 96 11.18 -15.65 -22.65
CA VAL A 96 10.61 -16.75 -23.44
C VAL A 96 11.65 -17.87 -23.57
N GLY A 97 11.20 -19.11 -23.36
CA GLY A 97 12.06 -20.29 -23.37
C GLY A 97 12.63 -20.68 -22.00
N TRP A 98 12.45 -19.87 -20.95
CA TRP A 98 12.84 -20.25 -19.60
C TRP A 98 12.06 -21.47 -19.10
N LYS A 99 12.78 -22.44 -18.54
CA LYS A 99 12.21 -23.60 -17.88
C LYS A 99 11.95 -23.29 -16.40
N LEU A 100 10.70 -23.43 -15.98
CA LEU A 100 10.20 -23.16 -14.64
C LEU A 100 9.78 -24.45 -13.94
N CYS A 101 10.00 -24.52 -12.64
CA CYS A 101 9.56 -25.62 -11.77
C CYS A 101 8.22 -25.25 -11.13
N ILE A 102 7.20 -26.07 -11.34
CA ILE A 102 5.90 -25.93 -10.67
C ILE A 102 5.88 -26.88 -9.47
N PRO A 103 5.79 -26.38 -8.23
CA PRO A 103 5.76 -27.24 -7.05
C PRO A 103 4.41 -27.97 -6.95
N ALA A 104 4.43 -29.18 -6.38
CA ALA A 104 3.19 -29.87 -6.00
C ALA A 104 2.44 -29.00 -4.98
N ALA A 105 1.20 -28.61 -5.30
CA ALA A 105 0.39 -27.81 -4.39
C ALA A 105 0.09 -28.63 -3.11
N ALA A 106 0.55 -28.16 -1.96
CA ALA A 106 0.04 -28.62 -0.67
C ALA A 106 -1.48 -28.39 -0.67
N GLY A 107 -2.23 -29.49 -0.61
CA GLY A 107 -3.61 -29.56 -1.08
C GLY A 107 -4.57 -28.50 -0.55
N ILE A 108 -5.24 -27.84 -1.49
CA ILE A 108 -6.64 -27.44 -1.35
C ILE A 108 -7.34 -27.98 -2.58
N VAL A 109 -7.94 -29.16 -2.45
CA VAL A 109 -8.82 -29.72 -3.47
C VAL A 109 -10.16 -29.00 -3.34
N VAL A 110 -10.41 -27.99 -4.17
CA VAL A 110 -11.78 -27.51 -4.38
C VAL A 110 -12.40 -28.46 -5.40
N ASN A 111 -13.30 -29.34 -4.94
CA ASN A 111 -14.14 -30.13 -5.84
C ASN A 111 -14.98 -29.17 -6.68
N VAL A 112 -14.62 -29.02 -7.96
CA VAL A 112 -15.46 -28.33 -8.93
C VAL A 112 -16.39 -29.37 -9.54
N THR A 113 -17.61 -29.44 -9.03
CA THR A 113 -18.72 -30.07 -9.74
C THR A 113 -18.96 -29.28 -11.02
N PRO A 114 -19.11 -29.91 -12.21
CA PRO A 114 -19.32 -29.17 -13.45
C PRO A 114 -20.60 -28.33 -13.36
N THR A 115 -20.40 -27.01 -13.34
CA THR A 115 -21.47 -26.02 -13.30
C THR A 115 -22.19 -25.99 -14.64
N VAL A 116 -23.52 -26.15 -14.59
CA VAL A 116 -24.46 -25.91 -15.69
C VAL A 116 -24.14 -24.54 -16.34
N PRO A 117 -24.21 -24.39 -17.68
CA PRO A 117 -23.95 -23.12 -18.35
C PRO A 117 -24.81 -21.99 -17.76
N PRO A 118 -24.27 -20.76 -17.65
CA PRO A 118 -24.96 -19.67 -16.99
C PRO A 118 -26.22 -19.29 -17.78
N ILE A 119 -27.36 -19.31 -17.09
CA ILE A 119 -28.55 -18.58 -17.52
C ILE A 119 -28.16 -17.10 -17.63
N PRO A 120 -28.55 -16.37 -18.68
CA PRO A 120 -28.23 -14.96 -18.81
C PRO A 120 -28.70 -14.19 -17.57
N THR A 121 -27.74 -13.71 -16.77
CA THR A 121 -27.97 -12.90 -15.59
C THR A 121 -28.61 -11.59 -16.03
N ALA A 122 -29.81 -11.29 -15.52
CA ALA A 122 -30.43 -9.99 -15.69
C ALA A 122 -29.48 -8.90 -15.17
N THR A 123 -29.29 -7.84 -15.97
CA THR A 123 -28.59 -6.63 -15.56
C THR A 123 -29.09 -6.21 -14.18
N PRO A 124 -28.23 -6.08 -13.15
CA PRO A 124 -28.67 -5.61 -11.85
C PRO A 124 -29.28 -4.23 -12.03
N THR A 125 -30.55 -4.08 -11.68
CA THR A 125 -31.18 -2.77 -11.50
C THR A 125 -30.32 -1.95 -10.54
N PRO A 126 -30.07 -0.66 -10.81
CA PRO A 126 -29.35 0.21 -9.90
C PRO A 126 -29.98 0.11 -8.51
N PHE A 127 -29.20 -0.37 -7.54
CA PHE A 127 -29.61 -0.28 -6.15
C PHE A 127 -29.46 1.19 -5.76
N THR A 128 -30.58 1.90 -5.67
CA THR A 128 -30.65 3.16 -4.94
C THR A 128 -30.75 2.79 -3.46
N PRO A 129 -29.66 2.92 -2.67
CA PRO A 129 -29.80 2.82 -1.21
C PRO A 129 -30.86 3.82 -0.76
N PRO A 130 -31.71 3.48 0.22
CA PRO A 130 -32.60 4.47 0.81
C PRO A 130 -31.75 5.64 1.28
N THR A 131 -32.07 6.85 0.81
CA THR A 131 -31.50 8.08 1.37
C THR A 131 -31.82 8.05 2.86
N PRO A 132 -30.81 7.93 3.75
CA PRO A 132 -31.09 8.03 5.18
C PRO A 132 -31.79 9.38 5.41
N PRO A 133 -32.75 9.47 6.35
CA PRO A 133 -33.31 10.75 6.73
C PRO A 133 -32.13 11.70 7.05
N PRO A 134 -32.21 12.99 6.68
CA PRO A 134 -31.14 13.91 7.00
C PRO A 134 -30.92 13.84 8.52
N PHE A 135 -29.76 13.32 8.92
CA PHE A 135 -29.27 13.51 10.27
C PHE A 135 -29.05 15.01 10.36
N ALA A 136 -30.03 15.73 10.86
CA ALA A 136 -29.91 17.15 11.12
C ALA A 136 -28.99 17.29 12.33
N PHE A 137 -27.69 17.35 12.06
CA PHE A 137 -26.70 17.76 13.05
C PHE A 137 -26.94 19.23 13.37
N THR A 138 -26.87 19.59 14.64
CA THR A 138 -26.78 20.99 15.06
C THR A 138 -25.42 21.56 14.61
N GLU A 139 -25.29 22.88 14.45
CA GLU A 139 -24.01 23.49 14.03
C GLU A 139 -22.84 23.12 14.97
N ASP A 140 -23.14 22.93 16.26
CA ASP A 140 -22.17 22.50 17.29
C ASP A 140 -21.72 21.03 17.14
N GLU A 141 -22.42 20.23 16.34
CA GLU A 141 -22.11 18.81 16.07
C GLU A 141 -21.34 18.61 14.76
N LEU A 142 -21.15 19.67 13.95
CA LEU A 142 -20.47 19.57 12.66
C LEU A 142 -18.96 19.50 12.84
N ASN A 143 -18.39 18.33 12.55
CA ASN A 143 -16.94 18.15 12.48
C ASN A 143 -16.48 18.11 11.00
N PRO A 144 -15.39 18.80 10.61
CA PRO A 144 -14.84 18.77 9.24
C PRO A 144 -14.51 17.36 8.69
N LEU A 145 -14.33 16.36 9.57
CA LEU A 145 -14.13 14.96 9.20
C LEU A 145 -15.41 14.22 8.81
N MET A 146 -16.59 14.80 9.02
CA MET A 146 -17.85 14.19 8.62
C MET A 146 -18.03 14.24 7.10
N ILE A 147 -18.48 13.11 6.51
CA ILE A 147 -18.78 13.04 5.07
C ILE A 147 -19.87 14.03 4.67
N GLU A 148 -20.85 14.27 5.55
CA GLU A 148 -21.91 15.25 5.30
C GLU A 148 -21.36 16.67 5.17
N VAL A 149 -20.47 17.08 6.08
CA VAL A 149 -19.79 18.38 5.99
C VAL A 149 -18.98 18.49 4.71
N MET A 150 -18.24 17.43 4.34
CA MET A 150 -17.48 17.42 3.09
C MET A 150 -18.36 17.53 1.83
N ARG A 151 -19.52 16.87 1.81
CA ARG A 151 -20.47 16.96 0.68
C ARG A 151 -21.05 18.37 0.48
N GLN A 152 -21.09 19.17 1.55
CA GLN A 152 -21.58 20.54 1.50
C GLN A 152 -20.49 21.55 1.08
N GLN A 153 -19.24 21.13 1.00
CA GLN A 153 -18.12 21.98 0.57
C GLN A 153 -18.01 22.07 -0.95
N SER A 154 -17.26 23.08 -1.42
CA SER A 154 -16.89 23.23 -2.82
C SER A 154 -15.43 22.87 -3.03
N TYR A 155 -15.15 22.13 -4.11
CA TYR A 155 -13.81 21.70 -4.52
C TYR A 155 -13.51 22.27 -5.91
N PRO A 156 -13.22 23.57 -6.04
CA PRO A 156 -13.08 24.20 -7.33
C PRO A 156 -11.82 23.77 -8.08
N GLY A 157 -10.76 23.31 -7.41
CA GLY A 157 -9.44 23.12 -8.02
C GLY A 157 -8.93 24.35 -8.80
N SER A 158 -7.88 24.16 -9.58
CA SER A 158 -7.34 25.15 -10.52
C SER A 158 -6.91 24.52 -11.84
N GLU A 159 -6.38 25.32 -12.76
CA GLU A 159 -5.57 24.79 -13.85
C GLU A 159 -4.36 24.02 -13.29
N ILE A 160 -3.94 22.97 -14.01
CA ILE A 160 -2.72 22.22 -13.71
C ILE A 160 -1.55 22.92 -14.41
N VAL A 161 -0.57 23.35 -13.64
CA VAL A 161 0.64 24.02 -14.16
C VAL A 161 1.78 23.01 -14.22
N ILE A 162 2.44 22.92 -15.38
CA ILE A 162 3.66 22.11 -15.53
C ILE A 162 4.84 22.92 -14.99
N GLU A 163 5.46 22.43 -13.91
CA GLU A 163 6.58 23.10 -13.23
C GLU A 163 7.92 22.62 -13.79
N GLU A 164 8.03 21.31 -14.06
CA GLU A 164 9.23 20.69 -14.60
C GLU A 164 8.86 19.53 -15.52
N THR A 165 9.55 19.42 -16.66
CA THR A 165 9.50 18.23 -17.51
C THR A 165 10.58 17.26 -17.09
N LEU A 166 10.19 16.05 -16.71
CA LEU A 166 11.09 15.00 -16.27
C LEU A 166 11.47 14.08 -17.43
N ALA A 167 12.48 13.23 -17.23
CA ALA A 167 12.80 12.17 -18.18
C ALA A 167 11.56 11.27 -18.40
N PRO A 168 11.15 11.03 -19.66
CA PRO A 168 9.94 10.29 -19.98
C PRO A 168 10.04 8.82 -19.56
N GLY A 169 8.88 8.16 -19.44
CA GLY A 169 8.80 6.71 -19.33
C GLY A 169 8.91 6.02 -20.69
N SER A 170 8.59 4.72 -20.73
CA SER A 170 8.72 3.94 -21.98
C SER A 170 7.78 4.41 -23.11
N ASN A 171 6.61 4.94 -22.75
CA ASN A 171 5.56 5.36 -23.69
C ASN A 171 4.65 6.45 -23.09
N TYR A 172 5.20 7.30 -22.23
CA TYR A 172 4.46 8.37 -21.57
C TYR A 172 5.38 9.52 -21.12
N TYR A 173 4.87 10.74 -21.14
CA TYR A 173 5.54 11.91 -20.59
C TYR A 173 5.44 11.92 -19.07
N ARG A 174 6.43 12.52 -18.40
CA ARG A 174 6.47 12.69 -16.95
C ARG A 174 6.72 14.15 -16.61
N TYR A 175 5.96 14.67 -15.66
CA TYR A 175 6.04 16.05 -15.23
C TYR A 175 5.98 16.14 -13.71
N LEU A 176 6.74 17.08 -13.16
CA LEU A 176 6.36 17.72 -11.90
C LEU A 176 5.35 18.81 -12.26
N ALA A 177 4.16 18.73 -11.70
CA ALA A 177 3.10 19.69 -11.96
C ALA A 177 2.48 20.16 -10.64
N SER A 178 1.61 21.17 -10.69
CA SER A 178 0.93 21.67 -9.51
C SER A 178 -0.52 22.11 -9.79
N TYR A 179 -1.31 22.20 -8.73
CA TYR A 179 -2.64 22.82 -8.71
C TYR A 179 -2.90 23.49 -7.35
N GLN A 180 -3.93 24.34 -7.27
CA GLN A 180 -4.32 25.03 -6.04
C GLN A 180 -5.38 24.25 -5.26
N SER A 181 -5.21 24.22 -3.94
CA SER A 181 -6.17 23.68 -2.98
C SER A 181 -6.15 24.53 -1.72
N GLU A 182 -7.28 25.18 -1.41
CA GLU A 182 -7.44 26.06 -0.22
C GLU A 182 -6.32 27.11 -0.07
N GLY A 183 -5.89 27.69 -1.19
CA GLY A 183 -4.82 28.68 -1.22
C GLY A 183 -3.39 28.11 -1.21
N ASN A 184 -3.22 26.80 -1.04
CA ASN A 184 -1.94 26.12 -1.11
C ASN A 184 -1.65 25.62 -2.53
N LYS A 185 -0.40 25.76 -2.98
CA LYS A 185 0.13 25.10 -4.16
C LYS A 185 0.49 23.65 -3.85
N ILE A 186 -0.25 22.70 -4.42
CA ILE A 186 -0.05 21.26 -4.24
C ILE A 186 0.68 20.70 -5.45
N TYR A 187 1.85 20.09 -5.21
CA TYR A 187 2.64 19.45 -6.24
C TYR A 187 2.18 18.01 -6.49
N VAL A 188 2.36 17.56 -7.72
CA VAL A 188 1.96 16.23 -8.18
C VAL A 188 3.01 15.66 -9.12
N LEU A 189 3.14 14.33 -9.12
CA LEU A 189 3.66 13.62 -10.28
C LEU A 189 2.52 13.47 -11.28
N LEU A 190 2.67 14.06 -12.47
CA LEU A 190 1.75 13.91 -13.58
C LEU A 190 2.41 13.07 -14.68
N THR A 191 1.68 12.10 -15.22
CA THR A 191 2.11 11.36 -16.41
C THR A 191 1.04 11.38 -17.48
N VAL A 192 1.44 11.52 -18.74
CA VAL A 192 0.51 11.56 -19.89
C VAL A 192 0.96 10.54 -20.94
N PRO A 193 0.11 9.57 -21.34
CA PRO A 193 0.46 8.57 -22.35
C PRO A 193 0.85 9.20 -23.70
N PHE A 194 1.77 8.56 -24.41
CA PHE A 194 2.03 8.86 -25.81
C PHE A 194 0.94 8.29 -26.72
N GLY A 195 0.91 8.76 -27.96
CA GLY A 195 0.12 8.17 -29.03
C GLY A 195 -1.25 8.82 -29.21
N GLU A 196 -2.12 8.13 -29.94
CA GLU A 196 -3.44 8.63 -30.27
C GLU A 196 -4.37 8.55 -29.04
N LYS A 197 -4.72 9.72 -28.52
CA LYS A 197 -5.67 9.89 -27.43
C LYS A 197 -7.07 9.46 -27.90
N PRO A 198 -7.87 8.76 -27.06
CA PRO A 198 -9.28 8.53 -27.35
C PRO A 198 -10.02 9.84 -27.63
N ALA A 199 -11.08 9.80 -28.45
CA ALA A 199 -11.82 11.01 -28.84
C ALA A 199 -12.33 11.85 -27.65
N THR A 200 -12.62 11.21 -26.51
CA THR A 200 -13.09 11.87 -25.28
C THR A 200 -11.97 12.30 -24.33
N GLY A 201 -10.71 11.95 -24.63
CA GLY A 201 -9.57 12.15 -23.72
C GLY A 201 -9.02 10.83 -23.14
N TRP A 202 -7.86 10.89 -22.50
CA TRP A 202 -7.30 9.75 -21.75
C TRP A 202 -8.08 9.53 -20.44
N PRO A 203 -8.38 8.28 -20.06
CA PRO A 203 -8.89 8.00 -18.72
C PRO A 203 -7.84 8.38 -17.67
N VAL A 204 -8.30 8.75 -16.48
CA VAL A 204 -7.46 9.28 -15.40
C VAL A 204 -7.44 8.34 -14.20
N ILE A 205 -6.27 8.17 -13.59
CA ILE A 205 -6.09 7.60 -12.26
C ILE A 205 -5.53 8.67 -11.33
N VAL A 206 -6.30 9.06 -10.31
CA VAL A 206 -5.77 9.79 -9.16
C VAL A 206 -5.15 8.77 -8.20
N PHE A 207 -3.83 8.81 -8.06
CA PHE A 207 -3.06 7.85 -7.29
C PHE A 207 -2.81 8.41 -5.88
N ASN A 208 -3.48 7.84 -4.89
CA ASN A 208 -3.42 8.24 -3.49
C ASN A 208 -2.39 7.38 -2.75
N HIS A 209 -1.22 7.95 -2.43
CA HIS A 209 -0.16 7.19 -1.77
C HIS A 209 -0.44 6.95 -0.28
N GLY A 210 0.14 5.88 0.27
CA GLY A 210 0.12 5.63 1.71
C GLY A 210 0.97 6.64 2.49
N TYR A 211 0.89 6.58 3.82
CA TYR A 211 1.66 7.48 4.68
C TYR A 211 3.17 7.33 4.44
N ILE A 212 3.83 8.45 4.20
CA ILE A 212 5.28 8.60 4.14
C ILE A 212 5.58 9.85 4.98
N PRO A 213 6.57 9.85 5.89
CA PRO A 213 6.88 11.06 6.65
C PRO A 213 7.17 12.23 5.71
N PRO A 214 6.56 13.42 5.92
CA PRO A 214 6.64 14.53 4.97
C PRO A 214 8.08 14.93 4.62
N GLU A 215 8.99 14.87 5.60
CA GLU A 215 10.39 15.28 5.47
C GLU A 215 11.19 14.38 4.51
N VAL A 216 10.78 13.11 4.38
CA VAL A 216 11.45 12.11 3.51
C VAL A 216 10.66 11.82 2.24
N TYR A 217 9.47 12.40 2.09
CA TYR A 217 8.68 12.22 0.88
C TYR A 217 9.37 12.90 -0.32
N ARG A 218 9.36 12.22 -1.47
CA ARG A 218 9.85 12.74 -2.75
C ARG A 218 8.88 12.36 -3.87
N THR A 219 8.54 13.33 -4.72
CA THR A 219 7.54 13.20 -5.80
C THR A 219 7.89 12.14 -6.85
N THR A 220 9.18 11.84 -7.05
CA THR A 220 9.66 10.91 -8.08
C THR A 220 10.05 9.54 -7.54
N GLU A 221 9.89 9.31 -6.23
CA GLU A 221 10.26 8.06 -5.56
C GLU A 221 9.04 7.27 -5.08
N ARG A 222 9.28 5.98 -4.82
CA ARG A 222 8.29 5.00 -4.32
C ARG A 222 7.11 4.80 -5.28
N TYR A 223 6.42 3.67 -5.12
CA TYR A 223 5.29 3.29 -5.97
C TYR A 223 5.58 3.25 -7.49
N ILE A 224 6.85 3.32 -7.90
CA ILE A 224 7.27 3.48 -9.30
C ILE A 224 6.65 2.42 -10.19
N ALA A 225 6.67 1.14 -9.76
CA ALA A 225 6.09 0.05 -10.53
C ALA A 225 4.56 0.20 -10.75
N TYR A 226 3.83 0.76 -9.78
CA TYR A 226 2.39 0.95 -9.90
C TYR A 226 2.04 2.16 -10.76
N THR A 227 2.77 3.27 -10.56
CA THR A 227 2.54 4.48 -11.36
C THR A 227 2.92 4.22 -12.81
N ASP A 228 4.07 3.60 -13.07
CA ASP A 228 4.49 3.14 -14.40
C ASP A 228 3.45 2.23 -15.04
N ALA A 229 2.93 1.24 -14.32
CA ALA A 229 1.93 0.33 -14.86
C ALA A 229 0.67 1.06 -15.36
N PHE A 230 0.13 2.03 -14.61
CA PHE A 230 -1.02 2.81 -15.09
C PHE A 230 -0.66 3.67 -16.30
N SER A 231 0.45 4.42 -16.24
CA SER A 231 0.87 5.31 -17.32
C SER A 231 1.11 4.57 -18.63
N ARG A 232 1.73 3.38 -18.56
CA ARG A 232 2.00 2.53 -19.73
C ARG A 232 0.75 1.96 -20.39
N ASN A 233 -0.34 1.83 -19.64
CA ASN A 233 -1.60 1.25 -20.08
C ASN A 233 -2.63 2.30 -20.52
N GLY A 234 -2.18 3.51 -20.88
CA GLY A 234 -3.04 4.52 -21.49
C GLY A 234 -3.88 5.29 -20.48
N TYR A 235 -3.41 5.44 -19.24
CA TYR A 235 -4.02 6.32 -18.24
C TYR A 235 -3.17 7.56 -18.02
N ILE A 236 -3.80 8.72 -17.98
CA ILE A 236 -3.21 9.85 -17.27
C ILE A 236 -3.15 9.46 -15.79
N LEU A 237 -1.99 9.60 -15.17
CA LEU A 237 -1.83 9.40 -13.74
C LEU A 237 -1.47 10.72 -13.10
N ILE A 238 -2.26 11.13 -12.12
CA ILE A 238 -1.98 12.28 -11.26
C ILE A 238 -1.81 11.75 -9.84
N ARG A 239 -0.63 11.97 -9.26
CA ARG A 239 -0.29 11.54 -7.91
C ARG A 239 0.04 12.76 -7.07
N PRO A 240 -0.93 13.30 -6.30
CA PRO A 240 -0.66 14.40 -5.38
C PRO A 240 0.35 13.99 -4.32
N ASP A 241 1.22 14.93 -3.97
CA ASP A 241 2.19 14.75 -2.89
C ASP A 241 1.55 14.88 -1.50
N TYR A 242 0.35 15.49 -1.43
CA TYR A 242 -0.32 15.99 -0.23
C TYR A 242 0.32 17.26 0.34
N ARG A 243 -0.51 18.16 0.89
CA ARG A 243 -0.02 19.37 1.55
C ARG A 243 1.03 19.07 2.62
N GLY A 244 2.07 19.90 2.67
CA GLY A 244 3.23 19.75 3.55
C GLY A 244 4.21 18.63 3.18
N HIS A 245 4.01 17.91 2.08
CA HIS A 245 4.96 16.89 1.58
C HIS A 245 5.65 17.36 0.30
N GLY A 246 6.91 16.96 0.13
CA GLY A 246 7.70 17.32 -1.06
C GLY A 246 7.79 18.84 -1.19
N SER A 247 7.37 19.36 -2.33
CA SER A 247 7.30 20.81 -2.58
C SER A 247 5.91 21.40 -2.33
N SER A 248 4.92 20.61 -1.91
CA SER A 248 3.56 21.10 -1.63
C SER A 248 3.53 22.01 -0.42
N GLU A 249 2.87 23.14 -0.57
CA GLU A 249 2.62 24.11 0.49
C GLU A 249 1.63 23.55 1.54
N GLY A 250 1.44 24.30 2.62
CA GLY A 250 0.54 23.94 3.72
C GLY A 250 1.17 23.04 4.79
N GLU A 251 0.38 22.70 5.81
CA GLU A 251 0.83 21.89 6.94
C GLU A 251 0.36 20.43 6.83
N ALA A 252 1.26 19.49 7.14
CA ALA A 252 0.94 18.08 7.20
C ALA A 252 0.22 17.72 8.52
N ASN A 253 -1.09 18.01 8.61
CA ASN A 253 -1.92 17.76 9.80
C ASN A 253 -2.27 16.28 10.03
N GLY A 254 -1.82 15.39 9.14
CA GLY A 254 -1.90 13.94 9.29
C GLY A 254 -3.05 13.30 8.51
N GLY A 255 -2.99 11.97 8.40
CA GLY A 255 -3.82 11.22 7.43
C GLY A 255 -5.23 10.85 7.85
N TYR A 256 -5.58 11.02 9.14
CA TYR A 256 -6.87 10.54 9.69
C TYR A 256 -7.58 11.54 10.61
N GLY A 257 -6.84 12.48 11.19
CA GLY A 257 -7.39 13.50 12.08
C GLY A 257 -7.77 14.81 11.38
N SER A 258 -7.50 14.93 10.08
CA SER A 258 -7.81 16.11 9.27
C SER A 258 -8.39 15.69 7.91
N PRO A 259 -9.36 16.45 7.35
CA PRO A 259 -9.87 16.20 6.00
C PRO A 259 -8.92 16.69 4.90
N ASP A 260 -7.89 17.46 5.25
CA ASP A 260 -6.96 18.17 4.34
C ASP A 260 -6.56 17.39 3.10
N TYR A 261 -6.03 16.17 3.25
CA TYR A 261 -5.55 15.38 2.10
C TYR A 261 -6.69 14.91 1.20
N THR A 262 -7.88 14.71 1.77
CA THR A 262 -9.05 14.37 0.96
C THR A 262 -9.56 15.60 0.21
N VAL A 263 -9.53 16.78 0.85
CA VAL A 263 -9.84 18.06 0.19
C VAL A 263 -8.88 18.31 -0.98
N ASP A 264 -7.57 18.11 -0.77
CA ASP A 264 -6.57 18.22 -1.82
C ASP A 264 -6.86 17.30 -2.99
N VAL A 265 -7.19 16.04 -2.73
CA VAL A 265 -7.50 15.05 -3.77
C VAL A 265 -8.79 15.37 -4.52
N LEU A 266 -9.82 15.89 -3.84
CA LEU A 266 -11.04 16.36 -4.50
C LEU A 266 -10.78 17.57 -5.40
N ASN A 267 -9.92 18.50 -4.97
CA ASN A 267 -9.44 19.58 -5.83
C ASN A 267 -8.60 19.05 -7.00
N ALA A 268 -7.82 17.98 -6.82
CA ALA A 268 -7.11 17.33 -7.93
C ALA A 268 -8.08 16.75 -8.98
N VAL A 269 -9.19 16.15 -8.54
CA VAL A 269 -10.26 15.68 -9.45
C VAL A 269 -10.86 16.85 -10.24
N ALA A 270 -11.19 17.95 -9.57
CA ALA A 270 -11.71 19.14 -10.24
C ALA A 270 -10.70 19.75 -11.23
N SER A 271 -9.42 19.78 -10.87
CA SER A 271 -8.32 20.24 -11.73
C SER A 271 -8.12 19.35 -12.95
N ILE A 272 -8.04 18.03 -12.77
CA ILE A 272 -7.75 17.11 -13.87
C ILE A 272 -8.90 17.03 -14.88
N LYS A 273 -10.15 17.29 -14.48
CA LYS A 273 -11.29 17.44 -15.39
C LYS A 273 -11.12 18.57 -16.41
N ARG A 274 -10.28 19.57 -16.11
CA ARG A 274 -9.99 20.71 -17.00
C ARG A 274 -8.75 20.49 -17.87
N TYR A 275 -7.99 19.44 -17.60
CA TYR A 275 -6.78 19.14 -18.34
C TYR A 275 -7.15 18.69 -19.75
N ALA A 276 -6.63 19.35 -20.78
CA ALA A 276 -7.07 19.19 -22.17
C ALA A 276 -6.98 17.74 -22.71
N ASP A 277 -6.08 16.94 -22.13
CA ASP A 277 -5.88 15.55 -22.50
C ASP A 277 -6.62 14.54 -21.62
N ALA A 278 -7.29 14.97 -20.57
CA ALA A 278 -8.08 14.10 -19.73
C ALA A 278 -9.51 13.94 -20.25
N ASP A 279 -10.06 12.75 -20.08
CA ASP A 279 -11.49 12.50 -20.19
C ASP A 279 -12.16 12.80 -18.84
N PRO A 280 -12.94 13.88 -18.71
CA PRO A 280 -13.51 14.29 -17.43
C PRO A 280 -14.56 13.31 -16.90
N ASN A 281 -15.04 12.37 -17.71
CA ASN A 281 -16.05 11.38 -17.33
C ASN A 281 -15.45 10.01 -16.99
N ARG A 282 -14.13 9.81 -17.15
CA ARG A 282 -13.43 8.54 -16.88
C ARG A 282 -12.31 8.73 -15.88
N ILE A 283 -12.69 9.07 -14.65
CA ILE A 283 -11.76 9.27 -13.54
C ILE A 283 -11.93 8.15 -12.52
N GLY A 284 -10.85 7.42 -12.25
CA GLY A 284 -10.75 6.44 -11.18
C GLY A 284 -9.72 6.84 -10.13
N MET A 285 -9.74 6.15 -9.00
CA MET A 285 -8.77 6.30 -7.93
C MET A 285 -8.12 4.99 -7.56
N TRP A 286 -6.84 5.04 -7.19
CA TRP A 286 -6.14 3.94 -6.56
C TRP A 286 -5.50 4.44 -5.26
N GLY A 287 -5.66 3.70 -4.17
CA GLY A 287 -5.19 4.12 -2.86
C GLY A 287 -4.55 3.01 -2.05
N HIS A 288 -3.36 3.26 -1.48
CA HIS A 288 -2.68 2.34 -0.57
C HIS A 288 -2.72 2.82 0.88
N SER A 289 -3.11 1.98 1.84
CA SER A 289 -3.08 2.30 3.29
C SER A 289 -3.84 3.59 3.62
N MET A 290 -3.17 4.65 4.07
CA MET A 290 -3.74 6.00 4.22
C MET A 290 -4.39 6.51 2.93
N GLY A 291 -3.78 6.28 1.76
CA GLY A 291 -4.37 6.62 0.48
C GLY A 291 -5.66 5.86 0.17
N GLY A 292 -5.84 4.66 0.75
CA GLY A 292 -7.09 3.91 0.69
C GLY A 292 -8.22 4.57 1.50
N HIS A 293 -7.88 5.14 2.66
CA HIS A 293 -8.81 5.96 3.45
C HIS A 293 -9.28 7.19 2.65
N ILE A 294 -8.32 7.92 2.07
CA ILE A 294 -8.59 9.11 1.23
C ILE A 294 -9.45 8.73 0.02
N THR A 295 -9.13 7.61 -0.64
CA THR A 295 -9.88 7.10 -1.80
C THR A 295 -11.35 6.83 -1.44
N LEU A 296 -11.59 6.09 -0.36
CA LEU A 296 -12.97 5.78 0.06
C LEU A 296 -13.75 7.06 0.39
N ARG A 297 -13.14 7.97 1.14
CA ARG A 297 -13.77 9.25 1.52
C ARG A 297 -14.09 10.10 0.30
N ALA A 298 -13.16 10.24 -0.64
CA ALA A 298 -13.39 11.00 -1.86
C ALA A 298 -14.54 10.40 -2.69
N MET A 299 -14.60 9.06 -2.82
CA MET A 299 -15.67 8.38 -3.56
C MET A 299 -17.05 8.57 -2.95
N VAL A 300 -17.16 8.64 -1.62
CA VAL A 300 -18.47 8.89 -0.98
C VAL A 300 -18.86 10.37 -1.00
N VAL A 301 -17.90 11.28 -1.20
CA VAL A 301 -18.14 12.73 -1.30
C VAL A 301 -18.49 13.15 -2.73
N SER A 302 -17.89 12.52 -3.76
CA SER A 302 -18.01 12.96 -5.15
C SER A 302 -18.38 11.83 -6.12
N ASP A 303 -19.44 12.07 -6.90
CA ASP A 303 -19.88 11.18 -7.98
C ASP A 303 -19.00 11.26 -9.24
N ASP A 304 -18.01 12.16 -9.28
CA ASP A 304 -17.06 12.26 -10.40
C ASP A 304 -16.11 11.06 -10.48
N ILE A 305 -15.94 10.32 -9.37
CA ILE A 305 -15.03 9.18 -9.27
C ILE A 305 -15.77 7.89 -9.61
N LYS A 306 -15.44 7.31 -10.76
CA LYS A 306 -16.18 6.18 -11.35
C LYS A 306 -15.72 4.81 -10.87
N ALA A 307 -14.50 4.71 -10.37
CA ALA A 307 -13.93 3.47 -9.85
C ALA A 307 -12.91 3.74 -8.76
N GLY A 308 -12.81 2.86 -7.78
CA GLY A 308 -11.81 2.93 -6.72
C GLY A 308 -11.16 1.57 -6.48
N VAL A 309 -9.84 1.58 -6.31
CA VAL A 309 -9.06 0.41 -5.86
C VAL A 309 -8.43 0.76 -4.52
N ILE A 310 -8.84 0.03 -3.47
CA ILE A 310 -8.34 0.22 -2.11
C ILE A 310 -7.41 -0.95 -1.78
N TRP A 311 -6.11 -0.70 -1.72
CA TRP A 311 -5.10 -1.69 -1.38
C TRP A 311 -4.60 -1.51 0.05
N GLY A 312 -4.89 -2.48 0.92
CA GLY A 312 -4.49 -2.44 2.34
C GLY A 312 -4.99 -1.19 3.08
N GLY A 313 -6.15 -0.67 2.70
CA GLY A 313 -6.66 0.62 3.13
C GLY A 313 -7.06 0.70 4.60
N VAL A 314 -6.94 1.90 5.19
CA VAL A 314 -7.38 2.20 6.56
C VAL A 314 -8.82 2.66 6.55
N ILE A 315 -9.74 1.69 6.48
CA ILE A 315 -11.17 1.91 6.21
C ILE A 315 -12.08 1.49 7.38
N VAL A 316 -11.55 1.54 8.61
CA VAL A 316 -12.31 1.24 9.83
C VAL A 316 -13.02 2.47 10.38
N SER A 317 -14.00 2.28 11.26
CA SER A 317 -14.67 3.37 11.96
C SER A 317 -13.67 4.15 12.85
N TYR A 318 -13.97 5.42 13.15
CA TYR A 318 -13.14 6.20 14.09
C TYR A 318 -12.99 5.55 15.46
N PRO A 319 -14.07 5.01 16.09
CA PRO A 319 -13.93 4.24 17.33
C PRO A 319 -12.93 3.08 17.22
N ASP A 320 -12.97 2.30 16.13
CA ASP A 320 -12.03 1.20 15.91
C ASP A 320 -10.61 1.71 15.62
N LEU A 321 -10.47 2.82 14.89
CA LEU A 321 -9.17 3.46 14.63
C LEU A 321 -8.50 4.02 15.90
N MET A 322 -9.31 4.40 16.88
CA MET A 322 -8.86 4.90 18.19
C MET A 322 -8.54 3.75 19.15
N THR A 323 -9.38 2.72 19.21
CA THR A 323 -9.30 1.67 20.26
C THR A 323 -8.61 0.38 19.82
N LYS A 324 -8.60 0.05 18.51
CA LYS A 324 -8.13 -1.24 17.98
C LYS A 324 -6.91 -1.14 17.07
N TRP A 325 -6.50 0.06 16.69
CA TRP A 325 -5.36 0.28 15.78
C TRP A 325 -4.02 -0.23 16.35
N ARG A 326 -3.84 -0.17 17.68
CA ARG A 326 -2.69 -0.75 18.37
C ARG A 326 -3.19 -1.53 19.59
N ARG A 327 -2.79 -2.80 19.71
CA ARG A 327 -3.02 -3.57 20.93
C ARG A 327 -2.19 -2.95 22.06
N PRO A 328 -2.77 -2.70 23.25
CA PRO A 328 -1.98 -2.35 24.42
C PRO A 328 -0.88 -3.41 24.63
N GLY A 329 0.39 -2.98 24.72
CA GLY A 329 1.53 -3.87 25.04
C GLY A 329 2.41 -4.35 23.88
N ILE A 330 2.21 -3.90 22.64
CA ILE A 330 3.18 -4.08 21.55
C ILE A 330 3.93 -2.76 21.31
N GLU A 331 5.26 -2.84 21.26
CA GLU A 331 6.31 -1.81 21.25
C GLU A 331 5.95 -0.35 20.86
N PRO A 332 6.66 0.64 21.44
CA PRO A 332 6.47 2.05 21.10
C PRO A 332 6.64 2.28 19.59
N PRO A 333 5.92 3.25 19.01
CA PRO A 333 6.03 3.56 17.60
C PRO A 333 7.50 3.85 17.23
N PRO A 334 7.94 3.47 16.01
CA PRO A 334 9.19 3.98 15.48
C PRO A 334 9.21 5.51 15.62
N ALA A 335 10.37 6.07 15.97
CA ALA A 335 10.56 7.51 16.22
C ALA A 335 10.25 8.43 15.03
N THR A 336 9.74 7.90 13.91
CA THR A 336 9.57 8.54 12.61
C THR A 336 8.16 9.08 12.33
N ILE A 337 7.23 9.02 13.29
CA ILE A 337 5.89 9.64 13.15
C ILE A 337 5.91 11.00 13.87
N PRO A 338 5.70 12.14 13.18
CA PRO A 338 5.68 13.48 13.76
C PRO A 338 4.69 13.58 14.92
N ASN A 339 5.03 14.37 15.95
CA ASN A 339 4.23 14.49 17.18
C ASN A 339 2.79 14.93 16.92
N ARG A 340 2.53 15.82 15.94
CA ARG A 340 1.16 16.26 15.60
C ARG A 340 0.27 15.14 15.07
N ALA A 341 0.82 14.22 14.26
CA ALA A 341 0.08 13.04 13.78
C ALA A 341 -0.25 12.03 14.90
N ARG A 342 0.27 12.22 16.13
CA ARG A 342 -0.08 11.42 17.30
C ARG A 342 -1.23 12.03 18.11
N ARG A 343 -1.39 13.36 18.07
CA ARG A 343 -2.33 14.08 18.95
C ARG A 343 -3.77 14.08 18.49
N TRP A 344 -4.06 13.82 17.21
CA TRP A 344 -5.45 13.85 16.73
C TRP A 344 -6.39 12.92 17.54
N ARG A 345 -5.90 11.79 18.05
CA ARG A 345 -6.71 10.92 18.94
C ARG A 345 -6.97 11.59 20.29
N GLU A 346 -5.97 12.25 20.86
CA GLU A 346 -6.07 13.00 22.11
C GLU A 346 -7.03 14.18 21.93
N GLU A 347 -6.86 14.96 20.87
CA GLU A 347 -7.70 16.11 20.52
C GLU A 347 -9.17 15.71 20.33
N LEU A 348 -9.44 14.64 19.56
CA LEU A 348 -10.81 14.14 19.40
C LEU A 348 -11.37 13.60 20.73
N THR A 349 -10.54 12.99 21.58
CA THR A 349 -10.98 12.48 22.90
C THR A 349 -11.28 13.62 23.87
N GLU A 350 -10.46 14.68 23.86
CA GLU A 350 -10.68 15.89 24.67
C GLU A 350 -11.94 16.62 24.22
N GLN A 351 -12.19 16.69 22.91
CA GLN A 351 -13.32 17.41 22.35
C GLN A 351 -14.65 16.65 22.44
N TYR A 352 -14.65 15.34 22.15
CA TYR A 352 -15.87 14.54 22.00
C TYR A 352 -16.04 13.43 23.04
N GLY A 353 -15.06 13.27 23.93
CA GLY A 353 -15.01 12.15 24.88
C GLY A 353 -14.39 10.88 24.28
N SER A 354 -14.25 9.86 25.12
CA SER A 354 -13.77 8.54 24.68
C SER A 354 -14.83 7.81 23.86
N PRO A 355 -14.45 7.11 22.76
CA PRO A 355 -15.38 6.35 21.93
C PRO A 355 -16.13 5.23 22.64
#